data_AF-A0A956AEY7-F1
#
_entry.id   AF-A0A956AEY7-F1
#
_cell.length_a   1.000
_cell.length_b   1.000
_cell.length_c   1.000
_cell.angle_alpha   90.00
_cell.angle_beta   90.00
_cell.angle_gamma   90.00
#
_symmetry.space_group_name_H-M   'P 1'
#
loop_
_entity.id
_entity.type
_entity.pdbx_description
1 polymer ?
#
loop_
_entity_poly.entity_id
_entity_poly.type
_entity_poly.pdbx_seq_one_letter_code
_entity_poly.pdbx_strand_id
1 'polypeptide(L)' 'MTKALAKGITENGSGFEGVTWNVLGQTYYPKAVCETTFAFETNSAPGQFVPVHIHPTQDEFILVQEGELDLK' A
#
# COMPACT_ATOMS: atom_id res chain seq x y z
N MET A 1 -3.75 -2.71 -26.35
CA MET A 1 -3.94 -1.25 -26.21
C MET A 1 -4.47 -1.00 -24.80
N THR A 2 -3.59 -0.68 -23.85
CA THR A 2 -4.01 -0.26 -22.50
C THR A 2 -4.72 1.08 -22.63
N LYS A 3 -5.98 1.14 -22.21
CA LYS A 3 -6.78 2.37 -22.22
C LYS A 3 -6.12 3.34 -21.24
N ALA A 4 -5.93 4.61 -21.64
CA ALA A 4 -5.42 5.62 -20.73
C ALA A 4 -6.33 5.69 -19.49
N LEU A 5 -5.73 5.63 -18.30
CA LEU A 5 -6.46 5.70 -17.04
C LEU A 5 -7.12 7.06 -16.87
N ALA A 6 -8.26 7.10 -16.19
CA ALA A 6 -8.89 8.37 -15.84
C ALA A 6 -7.99 9.14 -14.86
N LYS A 7 -8.04 10.48 -14.93
CA LYS A 7 -7.28 11.33 -13.99
C LYS A 7 -7.62 10.95 -12.55
N GLY A 8 -6.60 10.80 -11.71
CA GLY A 8 -6.74 10.39 -10.31
C GLY A 8 -6.78 8.88 -10.07
N ILE A 9 -6.74 8.04 -11.11
CA ILE A 9 -6.56 6.59 -10.96
C ILE A 9 -5.07 6.26 -11.04
N THR A 10 -4.54 5.63 -9.99
CA THR A 10 -3.20 5.05 -9.96
C THR A 10 -3.27 3.60 -10.42
N GLU A 11 -2.36 3.21 -11.32
CA GLU A 11 -2.31 1.84 -11.87
C GLU A 11 -1.97 0.80 -10.79
N ASN A 12 -2.46 -0.43 -10.96
CA ASN A 12 -2.11 -1.57 -10.12
C ASN A 12 -0.58 -1.77 -10.09
N GLY A 13 0.00 -2.05 -8.91
CA GLY A 13 1.44 -2.26 -8.77
C GLY A 13 2.30 -1.00 -9.00
N SER A 14 1.69 0.19 -9.02
CA SER A 14 2.40 1.47 -9.16
C SER A 14 1.99 2.47 -8.09
N GLY A 15 2.89 3.36 -7.67
CA GLY A 15 2.50 4.51 -6.86
C GLY A 15 2.09 5.70 -7.71
N PHE A 16 1.40 6.67 -7.10
CA PHE A 16 1.10 7.94 -7.77
C PHE A 16 2.39 8.56 -8.30
N GLU A 17 2.36 9.05 -9.54
CA GLU A 17 3.55 9.64 -10.21
C GLU A 17 4.77 8.71 -10.27
N GLY A 18 4.57 7.38 -10.16
CA GLY A 18 5.65 6.40 -10.16
C GLY A 18 6.45 6.32 -8.85
N VAL A 19 5.98 6.97 -7.78
CA VAL A 19 6.64 6.95 -6.47
C VAL A 19 6.60 5.55 -5.87
N THR A 20 7.67 5.19 -5.16
CA THR A 20 7.72 3.98 -4.32
C THR A 20 8.32 4.33 -2.96
N TRP A 21 7.91 3.60 -1.93
CA TRP A 21 8.48 3.70 -0.59
C TRP A 21 9.18 2.40 -0.21
N ASN A 22 10.30 2.52 0.48
CA ASN A 22 10.93 1.39 1.13
C ASN A 22 10.57 1.43 2.63
N VAL A 23 9.78 0.47 3.07
CA VAL A 23 9.36 0.34 4.47
C VAL A 23 9.85 -1.00 4.98
N LEU A 24 10.84 -0.97 5.87
CA LEU A 24 11.45 -2.18 6.46
C LEU A 24 11.92 -3.20 5.40
N GLY A 25 12.45 -2.72 4.27
CA GLY A 25 12.93 -3.58 3.18
C GLY A 25 11.84 -4.05 2.21
N GLN A 26 10.60 -3.61 2.38
CA GLN A 26 9.47 -3.91 1.49
C GLN A 26 9.11 -2.70 0.63
N THR A 27 8.66 -2.96 -0.60
CA THR A 27 8.25 -1.92 -1.56
C THR A 27 6.77 -1.64 -1.41
N TYR A 28 6.44 -0.38 -1.09
CA TYR A 28 5.07 0.10 -0.94
C TYR A 28 4.77 1.10 -2.06
N TYR A 29 3.57 1.00 -2.62
CA TYR A 29 3.10 1.84 -3.73
C TYR A 29 2.06 2.83 -3.21
N PRO A 30 2.44 4.07 -2.90
CA PRO A 30 1.51 5.05 -2.38
C PRO A 30 0.43 5.39 -3.41
N LYS A 31 -0.83 5.38 -2.99
CA LYS A 31 -1.98 5.68 -3.85
C LYS A 31 -2.53 7.09 -3.61
N ALA A 32 -2.50 7.55 -2.36
CA ALA A 32 -2.90 8.90 -1.96
C ALA A 32 -2.15 9.31 -0.70
N VAL A 33 -1.79 10.60 -0.58
CA VAL A 33 -1.11 11.15 0.59
C VAL A 33 -1.61 12.58 0.80
N CYS A 34 -2.02 12.88 2.02
CA CYS A 34 -2.24 14.23 2.50
C CYS A 34 -1.74 14.34 3.95
N GLU A 35 -1.98 15.49 4.58
CA GLU A 35 -1.52 15.76 5.96
C GLU A 35 -2.09 14.78 6.99
N THR A 36 -3.35 14.35 6.82
CA THR A 36 -4.08 13.57 7.83
C THR A 36 -4.29 12.12 7.46
N THR A 37 -3.98 11.71 6.24
CA THR A 37 -4.27 10.36 5.74
C THR A 37 -3.36 9.99 4.58
N PHE A 38 -3.01 8.72 4.49
CA PHE A 38 -2.39 8.15 3.31
C PHE A 38 -2.93 6.74 3.07
N ALA A 39 -2.89 6.33 1.80
CA ALA A 39 -3.27 5.00 1.36
C ALA A 39 -2.16 4.44 0.47
N PHE A 40 -1.86 3.16 0.62
CA PHE A 40 -0.83 2.48 -0.14
C PHE A 40 -1.26 1.07 -0.50
N GLU A 41 -0.68 0.55 -1.57
CA GLU A 41 -0.71 -0.87 -1.92
C GLU A 41 0.65 -1.47 -1.56
N THR A 42 0.65 -2.66 -0.98
CA THR A 42 1.87 -3.44 -0.76
C THR A 42 1.62 -4.88 -1.21
N ASN A 43 2.64 -5.46 -1.83
CA ASN A 43 2.59 -6.81 -2.39
C ASN A 43 3.68 -7.65 -1.70
N SER A 44 3.29 -8.32 -0.63
CA SER A 44 4.17 -9.16 0.17
C SER A 44 4.30 -10.56 -0.44
N ALA A 45 5.53 -11.07 -0.51
CA ALA A 45 5.77 -12.47 -0.83
C ALA A 45 5.47 -13.37 0.40
N PRO A 46 5.12 -14.65 0.20
CA PRO A 46 4.93 -15.59 1.30
C PRO A 46 6.13 -15.60 2.27
N GLY A 47 5.84 -15.46 3.56
CA GLY A 47 6.85 -15.39 4.62
C GLY A 47 7.39 -13.99 4.94
N GLN A 48 7.07 -12.97 4.14
CA GLN A 48 7.31 -11.58 4.53
C GLN A 48 6.28 -11.13 5.57
N PHE A 49 6.71 -10.33 6.54
CA PHE A 49 5.83 -9.81 7.58
C PHE A 49 6.30 -8.42 8.02
N VAL A 50 5.36 -7.65 8.59
CA VAL A 50 5.68 -6.43 9.33
C VAL A 50 5.77 -6.81 10.81
N PRO A 51 6.85 -6.43 11.54
CA PRO A 51 6.94 -6.67 12.97
C PRO A 51 5.72 -6.13 13.72
N VAL A 52 5.37 -6.77 14.84
CA VAL A 52 4.27 -6.32 15.69
C VAL A 52 4.49 -4.87 16.13
N HIS A 53 3.49 -4.02 15.90
CA HIS A 53 3.53 -2.61 16.25
C HIS A 53 2.10 -2.10 16.55
N ILE A 54 2.01 -0.85 17.03
CA ILE A 54 0.75 -0.15 17.26
C ILE A 54 0.82 1.24 16.62
N HIS A 55 -0.34 1.79 16.28
CA HIS A 55 -0.52 3.18 15.88
C HIS A 55 -1.20 3.96 17.01
N PRO A 56 -0.49 4.80 17.79
CA PRO A 56 -1.09 5.46 18.95
C PRO A 56 -2.11 6.55 18.59
N THR A 57 -2.07 7.07 17.36
CA THR A 57 -2.83 8.24 16.92
C THR A 57 -3.49 8.06 15.54
N GLN A 58 -3.40 6.88 14.94
CA GLN A 58 -3.84 6.62 13.57
C GLN A 58 -4.64 5.33 13.55
N ASP A 59 -5.82 5.37 12.94
CA ASP A 59 -6.58 4.16 12.63
C ASP A 59 -6.03 3.52 11.35
N GLU A 60 -5.91 2.19 11.35
CA GLU A 60 -5.46 1.42 10.20
C GLU A 60 -6.63 0.59 9.63
N PHE A 61 -6.80 0.66 8.31
CA PHE A 61 -7.78 -0.12 7.56
C PHE A 61 -7.04 -0.94 6.50
N ILE A 62 -7.25 -2.25 6.50
CA ILE A 62 -6.62 -3.17 5.54
C ILE A 62 -7.71 -3.79 4.67
N LEU A 63 -7.55 -3.65 3.36
CA LEU A 63 -8.35 -4.37 2.37
C LEU A 63 -7.45 -5.41 1.68
N VAL A 64 -7.69 -6.69 1.98
CA VAL A 64 -7.02 -7.79 1.29
C VAL A 64 -7.71 -7.99 -0.07
N GLN A 65 -7.01 -7.67 -1.15
CA GLN A 65 -7.52 -7.83 -2.52
C GLN A 65 -7.25 -9.24 -3.06
N GLU A 66 -6.10 -9.82 -2.74
CA GLU A 66 -5.68 -11.16 -3.16
C GLU A 66 -4.88 -11.84 -2.04
N GLY A 67 -4.91 -13.18 -2.02
CA GLY A 67 -4.16 -13.98 -1.04
C GLY A 67 -4.81 -14.08 0.34
N GLU A 68 -3.97 -14.32 1.35
CA GLU A 68 -4.36 -14.47 2.76
C GLU A 68 -3.42 -13.63 3.62
N LEU A 69 -3.99 -12.95 4.63
CA LEU A 69 -3.24 -12.15 5.59
C LEU A 69 -3.57 -12.66 7.00
N ASP A 70 -2.55 -13.16 7.67
CA ASP A 70 -2.61 -13.49 9.09
C ASP A 70 -2.37 -12.24 9.95
N LEU A 71 -3.35 -11.89 10.77
CA LEU A 71 -3.24 -10.83 11.78
C LEU A 71 -3.15 -11.46 13.18
N LYS A 72 -2.30 -10.88 14.04
CA LYS A 72 -2.08 -11.35 15.42
C LYS A 72 -2.74 -10.44 16.43
#